data_AF-M5PR35-F1
#
_entry.id   AF-M5PR35-F1
#
_cell.length_a   1.000
_cell.length_b   1.000
_cell.length_c   1.000
_cell.angle_alpha   90.00
_cell.angle_beta   90.00
_cell.angle_gamma   90.00
#
_symmetry.space_group_name_H-M   'P 1'
#
loop_
_entity.id
_entity.type
_entity.pdbx_description
1 polymer ?
#
loop_
_entity_poly.entity_id
_entity_poly.type
_entity_poly.pdbx_seq_one_letter_code
_entity_poly.pdbx_strand_id
1 'polypeptide(L)' 'MTIQVEAYLTLKEAAQMCRYSARHFRDLVKQDNIPTYGRGLNRFRVSDLHAWMENPDVFKVRGFRRVRRGQGFTPVKVA' A
#
# COMPACT_ATOMS: atom_id res chain seq x y z
N MET A 1 -21.31 -17.05 13.65
CA MET A 1 -20.59 -16.78 12.39
C MET A 1 -20.95 -15.38 11.93
N THR A 2 -20.09 -14.39 12.19
CA THR A 2 -20.34 -12.99 11.83
C THR A 2 -20.03 -12.79 10.35
N ILE A 3 -21.06 -12.43 9.59
CA ILE A 3 -21.00 -12.14 8.15
C ILE A 3 -20.21 -10.83 8.01
N GLN A 4 -18.95 -10.92 7.56
CA GLN A 4 -18.12 -9.76 7.27
C GLN A 4 -18.66 -9.11 5.99
N VAL A 5 -19.48 -8.07 6.14
CA VAL A 5 -19.80 -7.16 5.04
C VAL A 5 -18.49 -6.51 4.64
N GLU A 6 -17.96 -6.84 3.46
CA GLU A 6 -16.68 -6.32 2.98
C GLU A 6 -16.78 -4.83 2.66
N ALA A 7 -16.71 -4.03 3.71
CA ALA A 7 -16.71 -2.59 3.62
C ALA A 7 -15.35 -2.13 3.08
N TYR A 8 -15.41 -1.20 2.14
CA TYR A 8 -14.25 -0.45 1.71
C TYR A 8 -14.13 0.79 2.57
N LEU A 9 -13.07 0.88 3.37
CA LEU A 9 -12.79 2.01 4.23
C LEU A 9 -11.95 3.06 3.51
N THR A 10 -12.21 4.32 3.80
CA THR A 10 -11.31 5.41 3.45
C THR A 10 -10.07 5.39 4.35
N LEU A 11 -9.03 6.15 3.96
CA LEU A 11 -7.79 6.26 4.74
C LEU A 11 -8.02 6.70 6.19
N LYS A 12 -8.99 7.59 6.44
CA LYS A 12 -9.30 8.07 7.79
C LYS A 12 -9.95 6.98 8.64
N GLU A 13 -10.92 6.26 8.08
CA GLU A 13 -11.61 5.18 8.77
C GLU A 13 -10.68 4.00 9.04
N ALA A 14 -9.83 3.63 8.07
CA ALA A 14 -8.81 2.61 8.23
C ALA A 14 -7.81 2.98 9.34
N ALA A 15 -7.35 4.23 9.38
CA ALA A 15 -6.46 4.71 10.43
C ALA A 15 -7.13 4.68 11.82
N GLN A 16 -8.39 5.09 11.91
CA GLN A 16 -9.17 5.00 13.16
C GLN A 16 -9.33 3.55 13.64
N MET A 17 -9.61 2.63 12.72
CA MET A 17 -9.72 1.20 13.03
C MET A 17 -8.41 0.65 13.61
N CYS A 18 -7.27 1.02 13.03
CA CYS A 18 -5.95 0.62 13.49
C CYS A 18 -5.42 1.46 14.68
N ARG A 19 -6.21 2.42 15.20
CA ARG A 19 -5.82 3.39 16.24
C ARG A 19 -4.55 4.20 15.91
N TYR A 20 -4.32 4.47 14.64
CA TYR A 20 -3.21 5.31 14.17
C TYR A 20 -3.69 6.68 13.69
N SER A 21 -2.77 7.64 13.65
CA SER A 21 -3.03 8.90 12.94
C SER A 21 -3.05 8.65 11.42
N ALA A 22 -3.89 9.39 10.69
CA ALA A 22 -4.00 9.26 9.23
C ALA A 22 -2.65 9.46 8.51
N ARG A 23 -1.79 10.34 9.05
CA ARG A 23 -0.45 10.57 8.50
C ARG A 23 0.45 9.35 8.71
N HIS A 24 0.52 8.84 9.93
CA HIS A 24 1.33 7.66 10.25
C HIS A 24 0.87 6.43 9.48
N PHE A 25 -0.45 6.23 9.41
CA PHE A 25 -1.05 5.15 8.63
C PHE A 25 -0.70 5.24 7.13
N ARG A 26 -0.69 6.44 6.54
CA ARG A 26 -0.26 6.63 5.15
C ARG A 26 1.20 6.23 4.93
N ASP A 27 2.08 6.52 5.88
CA ASP A 27 3.49 6.17 5.78
C ASP A 27 3.67 4.64 5.87
N LEU A 28 2.93 3.97 6.77
CA LEU A 28 2.87 2.51 6.86
C LEU A 28 2.32 1.87 5.58
N VAL A 29 1.23 2.40 5.02
CA VAL A 29 0.67 1.92 3.74
C VAL A 29 1.71 1.95 2.62
N LYS A 30 2.53 3.01 2.56
CA LYS A 30 3.61 3.12 1.56
C LYS A 30 4.78 2.20 1.84
N GLN A 31 5.12 2.00 3.11
CA GLN A 31 6.23 1.16 3.53
C GLN A 31 5.92 -0.32 3.34
N ASP A 32 4.71 -0.73 3.70
CA ASP A 32 4.24 -2.11 3.63
C ASP A 32 3.51 -2.42 2.32
N ASN A 33 3.40 -1.41 1.44
CA ASN A 33 2.79 -1.51 0.11
C ASN A 33 1.36 -2.10 0.13
N ILE A 34 0.57 -1.65 1.11
CA ILE A 34 -0.79 -2.15 1.33
C ILE A 34 -1.65 -1.85 0.09
N PRO A 35 -2.35 -2.85 -0.47
CA PRO A 35 -3.16 -2.67 -1.67
C PRO A 35 -4.30 -1.66 -1.43
N THR A 36 -4.46 -0.75 -2.40
CA THR A 36 -5.55 0.22 -2.42
C THR A 36 -6.46 -0.02 -3.61
N TYR A 37 -7.76 0.21 -3.39
CA TYR A 37 -8.83 -0.13 -4.31
C TYR A 37 -9.62 1.12 -4.74
N GLY A 38 -10.41 0.95 -5.81
CA GLY A 38 -11.35 1.94 -6.33
C GLY A 38 -10.74 2.95 -7.32
N ARG A 39 -11.63 3.75 -7.94
CA ARG A 39 -11.22 4.89 -8.79
C ARG A 39 -10.49 5.92 -7.92
N GLY A 40 -9.17 6.00 -8.08
CA GLY A 40 -8.31 6.89 -7.31
C GLY A 40 -7.50 6.22 -6.20
N LEU A 41 -7.53 4.88 -6.07
CA LEU A 41 -6.64 4.12 -5.17
C LEU A 41 -6.65 4.64 -3.72
N ASN A 42 -7.84 4.99 -3.22
CA ASN A 42 -8.05 5.64 -1.93
C ASN A 42 -8.93 4.83 -0.96
N ARG A 43 -9.26 3.58 -1.33
CA ARG A 43 -10.06 2.69 -0.50
C ARG A 43 -9.26 1.48 -0.05
N PHE A 44 -9.51 1.01 1.16
CA PHE A 44 -8.87 -0.14 1.79
C PHE A 44 -9.94 -1.17 2.11
N ARG A 45 -9.66 -2.44 1.81
CA ARG A 45 -10.57 -3.54 2.16
C ARG A 45 -10.36 -3.89 3.63
N VAL A 46 -11.42 -4.06 4.40
CA VAL A 46 -11.33 -4.42 5.82
C VAL A 46 -10.60 -5.75 6.02
N SER A 47 -10.85 -6.75 5.16
CA SER A 47 -10.20 -8.06 5.22
C SER A 47 -8.68 -7.97 5.01
N ASP A 48 -8.23 -7.13 4.08
CA ASP A 48 -6.80 -6.88 3.88
C ASP A 48 -6.18 -6.15 5.07
N LEU A 49 -6.88 -5.17 5.65
CA LEU A 49 -6.41 -4.49 6.87
C LEU A 49 -6.28 -5.46 8.05
N HIS A 50 -7.21 -6.40 8.21
CA HIS A 50 -7.12 -7.43 9.24
C HIS A 50 -5.94 -8.36 8.99
N ALA A 51 -5.75 -8.82 7.75
CA ALA A 51 -4.59 -9.64 7.37
C ALA A 51 -3.27 -8.91 7.62
N TRP A 52 -3.21 -7.61 7.34
CA TRP A 52 -2.04 -6.78 7.62
C TRP A 52 -1.82 -6.56 9.12
N MET A 53 -2.89 -6.35 9.91
CA MET A 53 -2.78 -6.23 11.37
C MET A 53 -2.29 -7.54 12.02
N GLU A 54 -2.72 -8.69 11.50
CA GLU A 54 -2.26 -10.00 11.95
C GLU A 54 -0.84 -10.30 11.49
N ASN A 55 -0.51 -9.93 10.25
CA ASN A 55 0.83 -10.11 9.69
C ASN A 55 1.22 -8.93 8.78
N PRO A 56 2.02 -7.97 9.29
CA PRO A 56 2.37 -6.77 8.53
C PRO A 56 3.28 -7.05 7.32
N ASP A 57 3.90 -8.23 7.25
CA ASP A 57 4.74 -8.64 6.12
C ASP A 57 3.94 -9.24 4.96
N VAL A 58 2.63 -9.48 5.12
CA VAL A 58 1.80 -10.14 4.09
C VAL A 58 1.74 -9.35 2.77
N PHE A 59 1.83 -8.02 2.84
CA PHE A 59 1.82 -7.14 1.67
C PHE A 59 3.19 -6.56 1.33
N LYS A 60 4.21 -6.80 2.17
CA LYS A 60 5.60 -6.41 1.87
C LYS A 60 6.12 -7.25 0.72
N VAL A 61 5.81 -6.83 -0.50
CA VAL A 61 6.44 -7.40 -1.69
C VAL A 61 7.92 -7.04 -1.62
N ARG A 62 8.75 -8.04 -1.31
CA ARG A 62 10.21 -7.98 -1.42
C ARG A 62 10.60 -7.74 -2.88
N GLY A 63 10.48 -6.52 -3.41
CA GLY A 63 11.01 -6.27 -4.76
C GLY A 63 10.46 -5.13 -5.60
N PHE A 64 9.44 -4.35 -5.21
CA PHE A 64 9.09 -3.16 -5.99
C PHE A 64 10.05 -1.99 -5.68
N ARG A 65 11.34 -2.17 -5.99
CA ARG A 65 12.21 -1.04 -6.32
C ARG A 65 11.53 -0.35 -7.50
N ARG A 66 11.00 0.86 -7.29
CA ARG A 66 10.71 1.77 -8.40
C ARG A 66 11.99 1.83 -9.23
N VAL A 67 11.99 1.15 -10.39
CA VAL A 67 13.07 1.30 -11.36
C VAL A 67 13.02 2.77 -11.74
N ARG A 68 13.97 3.56 -11.22
CA ARG A 68 14.15 4.94 -11.66
C ARG A 68 14.51 4.85 -13.13
N ARG A 69 13.52 5.05 -14.02
CA ARG A 69 13.75 5.19 -15.46
C ARG A 69 14.58 6.46 -15.65
N GLY A 70 15.89 6.31 -15.66
CA GLY A 70 16.81 7.45 -15.73
C GLY A 70 18.28 7.08 -15.71
N GLN A 71 18.67 5.87 -16.11
CA GLN A 71 20.08 5.55 -16.25
C GLN A 71 20.31 4.62 -17.44
N GLY A 72 20.87 5.17 -18.51
CA GLY A 72 21.27 4.41 -19.70
C GLY A 72 21.22 5.21 -21.00
N PHE A 73 21.83 6.40 -21.06
CA PHE A 73 22.27 6.95 -22.35
C PHE A 73 23.79 6.83 -22.41
N THR A 74 24.28 5.87 -23.19
CA THR A 74 25.70 5.74 -23.54
C THR A 74 25.88 6.21 -24.98
N PRO A 75 26.43 7.42 -25.22
CA PRO A 75 26.73 7.85 -26.58
C PRO A 75 27.91 7.03 -27.14
N VAL A 76 27.72 6.47 -28.32
CA VAL A 76 28.79 5.81 -29.08
C VAL A 76 29.66 6.90 -29.70
N LYS A 77 30.97 6.88 -29.41
CA LYS A 77 31.94 7.74 -30.10
C LYS A 77 32.21 7.15 -31.47
N VAL A 78 31.88 7.90 -32.52
CA VAL A 78 32.37 7.63 -33.88
C VAL A 78 33.76 8.28 -33.97
N ALA A 79 34.75 7.47 -34.36
CA ALA A 79 36.15 7.88 -34.55
C ALA A 79 36.34 8.55 -35.92
#